data_AF-A0A838WCN2-F1
#
_entry.id   AF-A0A838WCN2-F1
#
_cell.length_a   1.000
_cell.length_b   1.000
_cell.length_c   1.000
_cell.angle_alpha   90.00
_cell.angle_beta   90.00
_cell.angle_gamma   90.00
#
_symmetry.space_group_name_H-M   'P 1'
#
loop_
_entity.id
_entity.type
_entity.pdbx_description
1 polymer ?
#
loop_
_entity_poly.entity_id
_entity_poly.type
_entity_poly.pdbx_seq_one_letter_code
_entity_poly.pdbx_strand_id
1 'polypeptide(L)'
;MKRLSLVLLALALSSCAHLPGGTRGEDRTRTELWNEAHLALYAQDFARAGSVFTSLATRFPDTEEGREAVFYIGTLHLDPRNRGWDSDHAETAFRQYLGQDTLGTLIHRRPEATTLLEVAVQLNMPPEERVTGLQPGTRIIEGPTTRVVVPAGQQRELTEEIERLRRQVAERDDQIRRQREELERIRRTLTPRP
;
A
#
# COMPACT_ATOMS: atom_id res chain seq x y z
N MET A 1 -46.45 -68.36 -2.89
CA MET A 1 -46.55 -67.50 -4.09
C MET A 1 -45.36 -66.55 -4.07
N LYS A 2 -44.67 -66.43 -5.20
CA LYS A 2 -43.37 -65.77 -5.39
C LYS A 2 -43.57 -64.34 -5.93
N ARG A 3 -42.73 -63.40 -5.43
CA ARG A 3 -42.26 -62.14 -6.05
C ARG A 3 -43.21 -60.92 -6.02
N LEU A 4 -42.56 -59.73 -5.99
CA LEU A 4 -43.02 -58.32 -6.01
C LEU A 4 -42.90 -57.66 -4.61
N SER A 5 -42.11 -56.62 -4.36
CA SER A 5 -41.42 -55.63 -5.22
C SER A 5 -40.20 -55.09 -4.45
N LEU A 6 -38.99 -55.23 -4.96
CA LEU A 6 -38.32 -54.33 -5.92
C LEU A 6 -38.02 -52.94 -5.35
N VAL A 7 -36.90 -52.89 -4.61
CA VAL A 7 -35.82 -51.90 -4.72
C VAL A 7 -36.27 -50.44 -4.88
N LEU A 8 -36.60 -49.81 -3.76
CA LEU A 8 -36.76 -48.36 -3.58
C LEU A 8 -35.45 -47.77 -3.01
N LEU A 9 -34.31 -48.07 -3.64
CA LEU A 9 -32.98 -47.68 -3.15
C LEU A 9 -32.02 -47.25 -4.29
N ALA A 10 -32.52 -46.43 -5.22
CA ALA A 10 -31.73 -45.94 -6.36
C ALA A 10 -31.89 -44.44 -6.63
N LEU A 11 -32.08 -43.62 -5.58
CA LEU A 11 -32.23 -42.16 -5.69
C LEU A 11 -31.22 -41.35 -4.86
N ALA A 12 -30.16 -41.97 -4.35
CA ALA A 12 -29.20 -41.31 -3.45
C ALA A 12 -27.74 -41.26 -3.95
N LEU A 13 -27.48 -41.44 -5.26
CA LEU A 13 -26.12 -41.38 -5.82
C LEU A 13 -26.04 -40.54 -7.11
N SER A 14 -26.84 -39.47 -7.19
CA SER A 14 -26.67 -38.41 -8.17
C SER A 14 -25.98 -37.18 -7.56
N SER A 15 -25.06 -37.38 -6.60
CA SER A 15 -24.01 -36.39 -6.35
C SER A 15 -22.96 -36.60 -7.43
N CYS A 16 -23.21 -36.01 -8.60
CA CYS A 16 -22.17 -35.77 -9.57
C CYS A 16 -21.03 -35.07 -8.82
N ALA A 17 -19.89 -35.76 -8.73
CA ALA A 17 -18.62 -35.16 -8.40
C ALA A 17 -18.47 -33.90 -9.25
N HIS A 18 -18.65 -32.72 -8.64
CA HIS A 18 -18.07 -31.50 -9.14
C HIS A 18 -16.56 -31.70 -9.00
N LEU A 19 -15.97 -32.39 -9.98
CA LEU A 19 -14.55 -32.25 -10.28
C LEU A 19 -14.38 -30.76 -10.60
N PRO A 20 -13.61 -29.99 -9.81
CA PRO A 20 -13.25 -28.63 -10.19
C PRO A 20 -12.32 -28.77 -11.39
N GLY A 21 -12.90 -28.90 -12.57
CA GLY A 21 -12.22 -28.82 -13.84
C GLY A 21 -11.85 -27.36 -14.06
N GLY A 22 -10.81 -26.90 -13.37
CA GLY A 22 -10.08 -25.71 -13.80
C GLY A 22 -9.75 -25.91 -15.27
N THR A 23 -10.28 -25.05 -16.12
CA THR A 23 -10.03 -25.17 -17.55
C THR A 23 -8.53 -24.99 -17.73
N ARG A 24 -7.84 -25.81 -18.55
CA ARG A 24 -6.37 -25.72 -18.72
C ARG A 24 -5.84 -24.31 -18.99
N GLY A 25 -6.69 -23.40 -19.51
CA GLY A 25 -6.38 -21.99 -19.69
C GLY A 25 -6.33 -21.16 -18.40
N GLU A 26 -7.20 -21.43 -17.42
CA GLU A 26 -7.20 -20.75 -16.12
C GLU A 26 -5.96 -21.09 -15.30
N ASP A 27 -5.59 -22.37 -15.26
CA ASP A 27 -4.35 -22.81 -14.59
C ASP A 27 -3.13 -22.14 -15.20
N ARG A 28 -3.04 -22.12 -16.54
CA ARG A 28 -1.95 -21.46 -17.25
C ARG A 28 -1.89 -19.97 -16.93
N THR A 29 -3.04 -19.28 -17.00
CA THR A 29 -3.12 -17.84 -16.71
C THR A 29 -2.69 -17.53 -15.27
N ARG A 30 -3.12 -18.35 -14.32
CA ARG A 30 -2.72 -18.23 -12.91
C ARG A 30 -1.22 -18.37 -12.74
N THR A 31 -0.61 -19.40 -13.32
CA THR A 31 0.85 -19.60 -13.27
C THR A 31 1.62 -18.47 -13.96
N GLU A 32 1.14 -17.96 -15.10
CA GLU A 32 1.76 -16.83 -15.81
C GLU A 32 1.75 -15.56 -14.94
N LEU A 33 0.62 -15.23 -14.32
CA LEU A 33 0.51 -14.08 -13.41
C LEU A 33 1.38 -14.24 -12.16
N TRP A 34 1.43 -15.45 -11.58
CA TRP A 34 2.29 -15.73 -10.42
C TRP A 34 3.77 -15.48 -10.76
N ASN A 35 4.23 -15.98 -11.90
CA ASN A 35 5.60 -15.79 -12.37
C ASN A 35 5.88 -14.31 -12.70
N GLU A 36 4.94 -13.62 -13.35
CA GLU A 36 5.07 -12.20 -13.68
C GLU A 36 5.22 -11.34 -12.42
N ALA A 37 4.40 -11.59 -11.39
CA ALA A 37 4.46 -10.85 -10.13
C ALA A 37 5.84 -11.01 -9.45
N HIS A 38 6.37 -12.23 -9.41
CA HIS A 38 7.68 -12.51 -8.82
C HIS A 38 8.84 -11.92 -9.65
N LEU A 39 8.74 -11.94 -10.98
CA LEU A 39 9.73 -11.28 -11.84
C LEU A 39 9.73 -9.76 -11.62
N ALA A 40 8.55 -9.13 -11.50
CA ALA A 40 8.43 -7.71 -11.17
C ALA A 40 9.00 -7.40 -9.79
N LEU A 41 8.71 -8.24 -8.78
CA LEU A 41 9.28 -8.11 -7.44
C LEU A 41 10.81 -8.22 -7.45
N TYR A 42 11.36 -9.20 -8.18
CA TYR A 42 12.82 -9.37 -8.33
C TYR A 42 13.46 -8.15 -9.00
N ALA A 43 12.80 -7.56 -9.99
CA ALA A 43 13.22 -6.33 -10.65
C ALA A 43 12.99 -5.06 -9.81
N GLN A 44 12.46 -5.17 -8.59
CA GLN A 44 12.08 -4.05 -7.71
C GLN A 44 11.02 -3.12 -8.34
N ASP A 45 10.23 -3.62 -9.29
CA ASP A 45 9.06 -2.94 -9.83
C ASP A 45 7.84 -3.21 -8.93
N PHE A 46 7.83 -2.59 -7.75
CA PHE A 46 6.83 -2.82 -6.71
C PHE A 46 5.41 -2.48 -7.14
N ALA A 47 5.25 -1.44 -7.98
CA ALA A 47 3.93 -1.04 -8.48
C ALA A 47 3.34 -2.12 -9.39
N ARG A 48 4.13 -2.65 -10.32
CA ARG A 48 3.70 -3.76 -11.16
C ARG A 48 3.48 -5.03 -10.35
N ALA A 49 4.41 -5.39 -9.47
CA ALA A 49 4.25 -6.57 -8.62
C ALA A 49 2.94 -6.52 -7.81
N GLY A 50 2.66 -5.38 -7.17
CA GLY A 50 1.42 -5.17 -6.41
C GLY A 50 0.17 -5.29 -7.27
N SER A 51 0.16 -4.71 -8.47
CA SER A 51 -0.95 -4.83 -9.41
C SER A 51 -1.21 -6.27 -9.85
N VAL A 52 -0.15 -7.04 -10.13
CA VAL A 52 -0.27 -8.43 -10.59
C VAL A 52 -0.69 -9.34 -9.44
N PHE A 53 -0.12 -9.19 -8.24
CA PHE A 53 -0.57 -9.93 -7.05
C PHE A 53 -2.02 -9.62 -6.70
N THR A 54 -2.45 -8.35 -6.76
CA THR A 54 -3.85 -7.96 -6.55
C THR A 54 -4.77 -8.63 -7.57
N SER A 55 -4.37 -8.65 -8.84
CA SER A 55 -5.12 -9.34 -9.90
C SER A 55 -5.22 -10.84 -9.64
N LEU A 56 -4.14 -11.46 -9.15
CA LEU A 56 -4.12 -12.88 -8.82
C LEU A 56 -5.03 -13.21 -7.64
N ALA A 57 -4.93 -12.45 -6.54
CA ALA A 57 -5.77 -12.60 -5.35
C ALA A 57 -7.26 -12.39 -5.65
N THR A 58 -7.59 -11.47 -6.56
CA THR A 58 -8.98 -11.17 -6.93
C THR A 58 -9.56 -12.21 -7.88
N ARG A 59 -8.79 -12.69 -8.86
CA ARG A 59 -9.28 -13.61 -9.90
C ARG A 59 -9.25 -15.08 -9.47
N PHE A 60 -8.34 -15.45 -8.57
CA PHE A 60 -8.14 -16.83 -8.13
C PHE A 60 -8.10 -16.93 -6.60
N PRO A 61 -9.08 -16.37 -5.85
CA PRO A 61 -9.02 -16.27 -4.39
C PRO A 61 -8.93 -17.62 -3.68
N ASP A 62 -9.48 -18.67 -4.31
CA ASP A 62 -9.56 -20.03 -3.75
C ASP A 62 -8.36 -20.92 -4.11
N THR A 63 -7.37 -20.40 -4.85
CA THR A 63 -6.13 -21.15 -5.15
C THR A 63 -5.01 -20.78 -4.18
N GLU A 64 -3.99 -21.62 -4.11
CA GLU A 64 -2.81 -21.34 -3.27
C GLU A 64 -2.14 -20.02 -3.67
N GLU A 65 -1.95 -19.80 -4.97
CA GLU A 65 -1.29 -18.62 -5.51
C GLU A 65 -2.09 -17.34 -5.24
N GLY A 66 -3.42 -17.37 -5.35
CA GLY A 66 -4.25 -16.20 -5.03
C GLY A 66 -4.23 -15.86 -3.54
N ARG A 67 -4.20 -16.87 -2.66
CA ARG A 67 -4.03 -16.65 -1.21
C ARG A 67 -2.64 -16.13 -0.87
N GLU A 68 -1.60 -16.77 -1.37
CA GLU A 68 -0.21 -16.33 -1.17
C GLU A 68 0.04 -14.94 -1.76
N ALA A 69 -0.67 -14.55 -2.83
CA ALA A 69 -0.60 -13.19 -3.34
C ALA A 69 -1.03 -12.14 -2.29
N VAL A 70 -1.99 -12.46 -1.41
CA VAL A 70 -2.38 -11.57 -0.30
C VAL A 70 -1.23 -11.38 0.68
N PHE A 71 -0.49 -12.45 1.00
CA PHE A 71 0.74 -12.36 1.80
C PHE A 71 1.76 -11.43 1.12
N TYR A 72 1.99 -11.61 -0.19
CA TYR A 72 2.94 -10.76 -0.91
C TYR A 72 2.50 -9.30 -1.00
N ILE A 73 1.22 -9.00 -1.14
CA ILE A 73 0.69 -7.62 -1.05
C ILE A 73 1.07 -7.00 0.30
N GLY A 74 0.87 -7.74 1.40
CA GLY A 74 1.30 -7.28 2.73
C GLY A 74 2.79 -6.97 2.80
N THR A 75 3.63 -7.87 2.28
CA THR A 75 5.09 -7.67 2.28
C THR A 75 5.53 -6.47 1.42
N LEU A 76 4.90 -6.26 0.26
CA LEU A 76 5.17 -5.12 -0.62
C LEU A 76 4.89 -3.77 0.05
N HIS A 77 3.83 -3.72 0.86
CA HIS A 77 3.44 -2.50 1.59
C HIS A 77 4.31 -2.25 2.84
N LEU A 78 4.99 -3.27 3.38
CA LEU A 78 6.00 -3.09 4.42
C LEU A 78 7.41 -2.84 3.90
N ASP A 79 7.68 -3.04 2.60
CA ASP A 79 9.01 -2.87 2.05
C ASP A 79 9.39 -1.38 1.97
N PRO A 80 10.38 -0.89 2.72
CA PRO A 80 10.76 0.53 2.70
C PRO A 80 11.36 0.98 1.36
N ARG A 81 11.70 0.06 0.46
CA ARG A 81 12.13 0.37 -0.92
C ARG A 81 10.95 0.72 -1.82
N ASN A 82 9.74 0.32 -1.44
CA ASN A 82 8.51 0.67 -2.16
C ASN A 82 8.11 2.12 -1.83
N ARG A 83 7.97 2.97 -2.85
CA ARG A 83 7.51 4.36 -2.64
C ARG A 83 6.06 4.44 -2.16
N GLY A 84 5.25 3.43 -2.45
CA GLY A 84 3.88 3.28 -1.97
C GLY A 84 3.78 2.40 -0.73
N TRP A 85 4.85 2.29 0.06
CA TRP A 85 4.79 1.60 1.35
C TRP A 85 3.74 2.25 2.26
N ASP A 86 2.97 1.41 2.94
CA ASP A 86 1.83 1.82 3.77
C ASP A 86 1.53 0.69 4.78
N SER A 87 1.81 0.95 6.05
CA SER A 87 1.64 -0.05 7.11
C SER A 87 0.18 -0.39 7.41
N ASP A 88 -0.79 0.49 7.14
CA ASP A 88 -2.22 0.20 7.32
C ASP A 88 -2.71 -0.82 6.27
N HIS A 89 -2.26 -0.63 5.02
CA HIS A 89 -2.54 -1.58 3.93
C HIS A 89 -1.88 -2.93 4.18
N ALA A 90 -0.64 -2.93 4.67
CA ALA A 90 0.04 -4.17 5.05
C ALA A 90 -0.69 -4.92 6.17
N GLU A 91 -1.08 -4.23 7.24
CA GLU A 91 -1.84 -4.81 8.34
C GLU A 91 -3.14 -5.47 7.85
N THR A 92 -3.88 -4.75 6.99
CA THR A 92 -5.12 -5.25 6.39
C THR A 92 -4.88 -6.53 5.58
N ALA A 93 -3.85 -6.55 4.73
CA ALA A 93 -3.52 -7.71 3.92
C ALA A 93 -3.11 -8.92 4.78
N PHE A 94 -2.29 -8.74 5.81
CA PHE A 94 -1.90 -9.86 6.68
C PHE A 94 -3.07 -10.38 7.53
N ARG A 95 -3.96 -9.51 8.01
CA ARG A 95 -5.21 -9.95 8.66
C ARG A 95 -6.08 -10.77 7.71
N GLN A 96 -6.21 -10.34 6.46
CA GLN A 96 -6.95 -11.08 5.44
C GLN A 96 -6.31 -12.44 5.19
N TYR A 97 -4.99 -12.51 4.99
CA TYR A 97 -4.26 -13.76 4.77
C TYR A 97 -4.43 -14.73 5.95
N LEU A 98 -4.23 -14.26 7.20
CA LEU A 98 -4.37 -15.10 8.39
C LEU A 98 -5.82 -15.52 8.68
N GLY A 99 -6.81 -14.74 8.24
CA GLY A 99 -8.24 -15.05 8.37
C GLY A 99 -8.71 -16.22 7.50
N GLN A 100 -7.95 -16.60 6.47
CA GLN A 100 -8.28 -17.71 5.56
C GLN A 100 -8.11 -19.10 6.18
N ASP A 101 -7.59 -19.18 7.41
CA ASP A 101 -7.35 -20.42 8.17
C ASP A 101 -8.61 -21.22 8.51
N THR A 102 -9.75 -20.54 8.50
CA THR A 102 -11.04 -21.11 8.93
C THR A 102 -11.59 -22.17 7.98
N LEU A 103 -10.99 -22.34 6.79
CA LEU A 103 -11.49 -23.22 5.71
C LEU A 103 -10.70 -24.53 5.55
N GLY A 104 -9.92 -24.96 6.55
CA GLY A 104 -9.15 -26.21 6.47
C GLY A 104 -8.01 -26.17 5.45
N THR A 105 -7.61 -24.95 5.04
CA THR A 105 -6.54 -24.71 4.08
C THR A 105 -5.22 -24.49 4.82
N LEU A 106 -4.18 -25.24 4.48
CA LEU A 106 -2.86 -25.07 5.08
C LEU A 106 -2.26 -23.72 4.65
N ILE A 107 -2.02 -22.82 5.61
CA ILE A 107 -1.32 -21.56 5.39
C ILE A 107 0.17 -21.79 5.59
N HIS A 108 0.93 -21.85 4.49
CA HIS A 108 2.36 -22.18 4.53
C HIS A 108 3.20 -21.15 5.29
N ARG A 109 2.83 -19.86 5.21
CA ARG A 109 3.61 -18.74 5.79
C ARG A 109 2.99 -18.15 7.04
N ARG A 110 2.22 -18.95 7.79
CA ARG A 110 1.53 -18.47 8.99
C ARG A 110 2.49 -17.82 10.00
N PRO A 111 3.62 -18.43 10.38
CA PRO A 111 4.56 -17.81 11.32
C PRO A 111 5.04 -16.45 10.82
N GLU A 112 5.48 -16.37 9.55
CA GLU A 112 5.98 -15.15 8.93
C GLU A 112 4.91 -14.06 8.86
N ALA A 113 3.70 -14.42 8.42
CA ALA A 113 2.58 -13.49 8.34
C ALA A 113 2.15 -12.97 9.72
N THR A 114 2.25 -13.80 10.76
CA THR A 114 1.93 -13.38 12.14
C THR A 114 2.93 -12.35 12.63
N THR A 115 4.24 -12.62 12.46
CA THR A 115 5.29 -11.66 12.81
C THR A 115 5.17 -10.37 12.00
N LEU A 116 4.93 -10.46 10.70
CA LEU A 116 4.79 -9.27 9.85
C LEU A 116 3.52 -8.48 10.15
N LEU A 117 2.43 -9.13 10.54
CA LEU A 117 1.24 -8.46 11.06
C LEU A 117 1.55 -7.67 12.31
N GLU A 118 2.26 -8.28 13.28
CA GLU A 118 2.67 -7.57 14.50
C GLU A 118 3.54 -6.35 14.18
N VAL A 119 4.48 -6.48 13.23
CA VAL A 119 5.28 -5.34 12.77
C VAL A 119 4.40 -4.25 12.15
N ALA A 120 3.45 -4.60 11.28
CA ALA A 120 2.55 -3.62 10.67
C ALA A 120 1.74 -2.87 11.74
N VAL A 121 1.16 -3.61 12.70
CA VAL A 121 0.41 -3.04 13.84
C VAL A 121 1.28 -2.08 14.65
N GLN A 122 2.52 -2.46 14.96
CA GLN A 122 3.46 -1.62 15.70
C GLN A 122 3.82 -0.34 14.91
N LEU A 123 3.94 -0.43 13.59
CA LEU A 123 4.22 0.75 12.75
C LEU A 123 3.03 1.72 12.68
N ASN A 124 1.81 1.24 12.86
CA ASN A 124 0.58 2.07 12.92
C ASN A 124 0.36 2.71 14.31
N MET A 125 1.07 2.25 15.35
CA MET A 125 1.02 2.85 16.69
C MET A 125 1.85 4.14 16.78
N PRO A 126 1.48 5.07 17.69
CA PRO A 126 2.36 6.16 18.10
C PRO A 126 3.74 5.64 18.51
N PRO A 127 4.85 6.29 18.13
CA PRO A 127 6.21 5.85 18.43
C PRO A 127 6.46 5.47 19.91
N GLU A 128 5.81 6.17 20.83
CA GLU A 128 5.94 6.01 22.28
C GLU A 128 5.30 4.71 22.79
N GLU A 129 4.32 4.19 22.06
CA GLU A 129 3.59 2.96 22.38
C GLU A 129 4.22 1.72 21.74
N ARG A 130 5.22 1.89 20.87
CA ARG A 130 5.89 0.79 20.18
C ARG A 130 6.81 0.02 21.11
N VAL A 131 7.00 -1.27 20.81
CA VAL A 131 8.04 -2.10 21.44
C VAL A 131 9.42 -1.48 21.22
N THR A 132 10.31 -1.59 22.21
CA THR A 132 11.62 -0.91 22.25
C THR A 132 12.45 -1.05 20.98
N GLY A 133 12.38 -2.20 20.29
CA GLY A 133 13.12 -2.44 19.04
C GLY A 133 12.57 -1.73 17.79
N LEU A 134 11.34 -1.21 17.83
CA LEU A 134 10.66 -0.53 16.73
C LEU A 134 10.41 0.96 17.02
N GLN A 135 10.84 1.43 18.19
CA GLN A 135 10.88 2.86 18.49
C GLN A 135 11.90 3.54 17.56
N PRO A 136 11.61 4.75 17.06
CA PRO A 136 12.57 5.48 16.25
C PRO A 136 13.83 5.76 17.08
N GLY A 137 14.93 5.12 16.70
CA GLY A 137 16.21 5.38 17.32
C GLY A 137 16.69 6.79 16.97
N THR A 138 16.92 7.64 17.97
CA THR A 138 17.64 8.89 17.77
C THR A 138 19.09 8.59 17.46
N ARG A 139 19.42 8.42 16.18
CA ARG A 139 20.81 8.39 15.74
C ARG A 139 21.30 9.84 15.66
N ILE A 140 21.95 10.32 16.71
CA ILE A 140 22.75 11.54 16.61
C ILE A 140 23.86 11.21 15.62
N ILE A 141 23.73 11.71 14.39
CA ILE A 141 24.84 11.72 13.46
C ILE A 141 25.79 12.77 14.00
N GLU A 142 26.77 12.35 14.80
CA GLU A 142 27.98 13.13 15.08
C GLU A 142 28.80 13.20 13.79
N GLY A 143 28.24 13.86 12.77
CA GLY A 143 29.06 14.36 11.68
C GLY A 143 29.99 15.41 12.26
N PRO A 144 31.22 15.56 11.74
CA PRO A 144 32.01 16.71 12.11
C PRO A 144 31.14 17.93 11.85
N THR A 145 30.86 18.72 12.90
CA THR A 145 30.33 20.07 12.76
C THR A 145 31.28 20.80 11.84
N THR A 146 31.01 20.72 10.54
CA THR A 146 31.59 21.62 9.58
C THR A 146 30.87 22.91 9.90
N ARG A 147 31.40 23.66 10.88
CA ARG A 147 31.12 25.08 11.00
C ARG A 147 31.42 25.61 9.60
N VAL A 148 30.37 25.86 8.83
CA VAL A 148 30.47 26.66 7.63
C VAL A 148 30.84 28.04 8.15
N VAL A 149 32.13 28.28 8.31
CA VAL A 149 32.67 29.61 8.52
C VAL A 149 32.49 30.30 7.18
N VAL A 150 31.33 30.94 7.01
CA VAL A 150 31.11 31.86 5.90
C VAL A 150 32.19 32.93 6.03
N PRO A 151 33.11 33.09 5.06
CA PRO A 151 34.10 34.14 5.10
C PRO A 151 33.37 35.49 5.24
N ALA A 152 33.83 36.37 6.12
CA ALA A 152 33.12 37.60 6.50
C ALA A 152 32.69 38.50 5.30
N GLY A 153 33.31 38.35 4.13
CA GLY A 153 32.90 39.00 2.89
C GLY A 153 31.56 38.51 2.31
N GLN A 154 31.28 37.20 2.35
CA GLN A 154 30.05 36.61 1.82
C GLN A 154 28.82 36.85 2.72
N GLN A 155 29.03 37.17 4.00
CA GLN A 155 27.94 37.49 4.92
C GLN A 155 27.22 38.79 4.55
N ARG A 156 27.93 39.78 4.01
CA ARG A 156 27.33 41.03 3.54
C ARG A 156 26.50 40.81 2.28
N GLU A 157 27.05 40.08 1.31
CA GLU A 157 26.33 39.71 0.08
C GLU A 157 25.05 38.92 0.39
N LEU A 158 25.12 37.94 1.29
CA LEU A 158 23.93 37.19 1.71
C LEU A 158 22.88 38.08 2.41
N THR A 159 23.34 39.03 3.23
CA THR A 159 22.43 39.94 3.96
C THR A 159 21.74 40.89 2.98
N GLU A 160 22.48 41.46 2.03
CA GLU A 160 21.93 42.31 0.97
C GLU A 160 20.94 41.54 0.07
N GLU A 161 21.24 40.27 -0.22
CA GLU A 161 20.36 39.40 -1.00
C GLU A 161 19.07 39.05 -0.24
N ILE A 162 19.16 38.76 1.07
CA ILE A 162 17.99 38.54 1.93
C ILE A 162 17.14 39.81 2.00
N GLU A 163 17.73 40.99 2.16
CA GLU A 163 16.99 42.26 2.17
C GLU A 163 16.35 42.57 0.83
N ARG A 164 17.02 42.26 -0.29
CA ARG A 164 16.45 42.39 -1.63
C ARG A 164 15.25 41.46 -1.82
N LEU A 165 15.38 40.20 -1.42
CA LEU A 165 14.30 39.21 -1.53
C LEU A 165 13.11 39.59 -0.64
N ARG A 166 13.34 40.10 0.58
CA ARG A 166 12.28 40.61 1.45
C ARG A 166 11.51 41.77 0.83
N ARG A 167 12.21 42.70 0.17
CA ARG A 167 11.55 43.80 -0.57
C ARG A 167 10.71 43.27 -1.73
N GLN A 168 11.22 42.32 -2.50
CA GLN A 168 10.47 41.71 -3.60
C GLN A 168 9.21 40.99 -3.11
N VAL A 169 9.28 40.28 -1.99
CA VAL A 169 8.10 39.63 -1.39
C VAL A 169 7.06 40.67 -0.98
N ALA A 170 7.48 41.73 -0.28
CA ALA A 170 6.56 42.80 0.15
C ALA A 170 5.88 43.50 -1.04
N GLU A 171 6.63 43.78 -2.12
CA GLU A 171 6.07 44.36 -3.34
C GLU A 171 5.04 43.44 -4.02
N ARG A 172 5.31 42.14 -4.05
CA ARG A 172 4.40 41.13 -4.63
C ARG A 172 3.14 40.97 -3.80
N ASP A 173 3.26 40.97 -2.47
CA ASP A 173 2.11 40.92 -1.57
C ASP A 173 1.21 42.16 -1.73
N ASP A 174 1.80 43.35 -1.86
CA ASP A 174 1.05 44.58 -2.15
C ASP A 174 0.37 44.54 -3.53
N GLN A 175 1.00 43.91 -4.52
CA GLN A 175 0.40 43.71 -5.85
C GLN A 175 -0.79 42.75 -5.77
N ILE A 176 -0.66 41.64 -5.03
CA ILE A 176 -1.75 40.68 -4.80
C ILE A 176 -2.92 41.36 -4.09
N ARG A 177 -2.64 42.17 -3.06
CA ARG A 177 -3.69 42.92 -2.33
C ARG A 177 -4.47 43.83 -3.27
N ARG A 178 -3.78 44.63 -4.09
CA ARG A 178 -4.42 45.53 -5.07
C ARG A 178 -5.24 44.77 -6.10
N GLN A 179 -4.75 43.64 -6.61
CA GLN A 179 -5.50 42.80 -7.54
C GLN A 179 -6.76 42.22 -6.90
N ARG A 180 -6.71 41.79 -5.64
CA ARG A 180 -7.89 41.31 -4.91
C ARG A 180 -8.94 42.41 -4.71
N GLU A 181 -8.52 43.62 -4.36
CA GLU A 181 -9.41 44.78 -4.23
C GLU A 181 -10.08 45.13 -5.56
N GLU A 182 -9.34 45.06 -6.67
CA GLU A 182 -9.86 45.31 -8.01
C GLU A 182 -10.89 44.23 -8.43
N LEU A 183 -10.59 42.96 -8.15
CA LEU A 183 -11.52 41.85 -8.39
C LEU A 183 -12.80 41.99 -7.57
N GLU A 184 -12.70 42.40 -6.30
CA GLU A 184 -13.85 42.71 -5.44
C GLU A 184 -14.69 43.87 -6.01
N ARG A 185 -14.04 44.94 -6.50
CA ARG A 185 -14.73 46.07 -7.14
C ARG A 185 -15.47 45.64 -8.41
N ILE A 186 -14.83 44.84 -9.26
CA ILE A 186 -15.43 44.27 -10.47
C ILE A 186 -16.62 43.38 -10.10
N ARG A 187 -16.46 42.52 -9.08
CA ARG A 187 -17.54 41.66 -8.60
C ARG A 187 -18.76 42.46 -8.14
N ARG A 188 -18.56 43.55 -7.40
CA ARG A 188 -19.64 44.44 -6.95
C ARG A 188 -20.33 45.18 -8.09
N THR A 189 -19.62 45.49 -9.16
CA THR A 189 -20.18 46.18 -10.34
C THR A 189 -20.89 45.21 -11.29
N LEU A 190 -20.48 43.95 -11.36
CA LEU A 190 -21.08 42.92 -12.22
C LEU A 190 -22.22 42.12 -11.56
N THR A 191 -22.47 42.30 -10.26
CA THR A 191 -23.62 41.67 -9.58
C THR A 191 -24.73 42.71 -9.43
N PRO A 192 -25.78 42.73 -10.28
CA PRO A 192 -26.94 43.59 -10.06
C PRO A 192 -27.63 43.11 -8.78
N ARG A 193 -27.90 44.02 -7.84
CA ARG A 193 -28.78 43.70 -6.71
C ARG A 193 -30.16 43.31 -7.24
N PRO A 194 -30.80 42.25 -6.72
CA PRO A 194 -32.22 42.01 -6.93
C PRO A 194 -33.07 43.17 -6.35
#